data_AF-X1T6V1-F1
#
_entry.id   AF-X1T6V1-F1
#
_cell.length_a   1.000
_cell.length_b   1.000
_cell.length_c   1.000
_cell.angle_alpha   90.00
_cell.angle_beta   90.00
_cell.angle_gamma   90.00
#
_symmetry.space_group_name_H-M   'P 1'
#
loop_
_entity.id
_entity.type
_entity.pdbx_description
1 polymer ?
#
loop_
_entity_poly.entity_id
_entity_poly.type
_entity_poly.pdbx_seq_one_letter_code
_entity_poly.pdbx_strand_id
1 'polypeptide(L)' 'MGKLVSGLYKLARVANDVSKLLSGDPKKIVRRVKNKYIGKKLLRRIW' A
#
# COMPACT_ATOMS: atom_id res chain seq x y z
N MET A 1 24.10 1.56 5.50
CA MET A 1 22.82 1.67 6.26
C MET A 1 21.53 1.63 5.42
N GLY A 2 21.56 1.40 4.09
CA GLY A 2 20.34 1.54 3.27
C GLY A 2 19.39 0.33 3.26
N LYS A 3 19.90 -0.90 3.27
CA LYS A 3 19.07 -2.10 2.98
C LYS A 3 18.16 -2.50 4.15
N LEU A 4 18.66 -2.51 5.38
CA LEU A 4 17.87 -2.84 6.58
C LEU A 4 16.74 -1.84 6.81
N VAL A 5 17.03 -0.54 6.79
CA VAL A 5 16.03 0.52 6.94
C VAL A 5 14.98 0.44 5.83
N SER A 6 15.40 0.20 4.58
CA SER A 6 14.46 0.03 3.47
C SER A 6 13.57 -1.22 3.61
N GLY A 7 14.08 -2.28 4.23
CA GLY A 7 13.33 -3.50 4.54
C GLY A 7 12.28 -3.25 5.62
N LEU A 8 12.69 -2.67 6.74
CA LEU A 8 11.80 -2.31 7.85
C LEU A 8 10.71 -1.34 7.42
N TYR A 9 11.05 -0.36 6.59
CA TYR A 9 10.09 0.59 6.04
C TYR A 9 9.04 -0.08 5.13
N LYS A 10 9.44 -1.06 4.31
CA LYS A 10 8.49 -1.84 3.51
C LYS A 10 7.58 -2.70 4.40
N LEU A 11 8.13 -3.33 5.43
CA LEU A 11 7.37 -4.16 6.37
C LEU A 11 6.35 -3.33 7.16
N ALA A 12 6.73 -2.18 7.69
CA ALA A 12 5.83 -1.26 8.38
C ALA A 12 4.68 -0.79 7.46
N ARG A 13 4.95 -0.57 6.18
CA ARG A 13 3.91 -0.25 5.19
C ARG A 13 2.94 -1.40 4.97
N VAL A 14 3.43 -2.63 4.89
CA VAL A 14 2.59 -3.82 4.72
C VAL A 14 1.75 -4.05 5.97
N ALA A 15 2.33 -3.95 7.17
CA ALA A 15 1.62 -4.08 8.43
C ALA A 15 0.48 -3.06 8.56
N ASN A 16 0.72 -1.80 8.20
CA ASN A 16 -0.33 -0.77 8.19
C ASN A 16 -1.45 -1.04 7.17
N ASP A 17 -1.11 -1.56 6.00
CA ASP A 17 -2.12 -1.96 5.01
C ASP A 17 -2.95 -3.14 5.55
N VAL A 18 -2.32 -4.14 6.17
CA VAL A 18 -3.02 -5.29 6.79
C VAL A 18 -3.93 -4.83 7.92
N SER A 19 -3.46 -3.98 8.85
CA SER A 19 -4.30 -3.45 9.93
C SER A 19 -5.51 -2.65 9.41
N LYS A 20 -5.35 -1.94 8.28
CA LYS A 20 -6.46 -1.24 7.62
C LYS A 20 -7.42 -2.18 6.89
N LEU A 21 -6.93 -3.32 6.39
CA LEU A 21 -7.78 -4.40 5.84
C LEU A 21 -8.57 -5.10 6.96
N LEU A 22 -7.95 -5.30 8.12
CA LEU A 22 -8.57 -5.90 9.30
C LEU A 22 -9.56 -4.97 10.01
N SER A 23 -9.54 -3.66 9.72
CA SER A 23 -10.52 -2.70 10.24
C SER A 23 -11.97 -2.96 9.77
N GLY A 24 -12.18 -3.96 8.90
CA GLY A 24 -13.51 -4.53 8.62
C GLY A 24 -14.42 -3.67 7.74
N ASP A 25 -13.89 -2.60 7.15
CA ASP A 25 -14.68 -1.60 6.42
C ASP A 25 -14.47 -1.78 4.89
N PRO A 26 -15.18 -2.73 4.24
CA PRO A 26 -14.89 -3.20 2.88
C PRO A 26 -14.90 -2.08 1.84
N LYS A 27 -15.73 -1.06 2.04
CA LYS A 27 -15.81 0.12 1.15
C LYS A 27 -14.50 0.91 1.13
N LYS A 28 -13.85 1.09 2.29
CA LYS A 28 -12.57 1.79 2.40
C LYS A 28 -11.42 0.96 1.81
N ILE A 29 -11.47 -0.35 2.02
CA ILE A 29 -10.50 -1.31 1.47
C ILE A 29 -10.52 -1.29 -0.05
N VAL A 30 -11.69 -1.50 -0.66
CA VAL A 30 -11.86 -1.54 -2.12
C VAL A 30 -11.40 -0.22 -2.75
N ARG A 31 -11.78 0.92 -2.17
CA ARG A 31 -11.34 2.24 -2.65
C ARG A 31 -9.82 2.41 -2.58
N ARG A 32 -9.17 1.92 -1.52
CA ARG A 32 -7.71 2.00 -1.34
C ARG A 32 -6.96 1.07 -2.30
N VAL A 33 -7.44 -0.16 -2.48
CA VAL A 33 -6.88 -1.12 -3.45
C VAL A 33 -7.03 -0.56 -4.87
N LYS A 34 -8.21 -0.04 -5.21
CA LYS A 34 -8.47 0.63 -6.50
C LYS A 34 -7.50 1.78 -6.73
N ASN A 35 -7.36 2.68 -5.75
CA ASN A 35 -6.45 3.83 -5.86
C ASN A 35 -4.97 3.41 -5.92
N LYS A 36 -4.56 2.34 -5.21
CA LYS A 36 -3.19 1.82 -5.24
C LYS A 36 -2.88 1.12 -6.56
N TYR A 37 -3.85 0.41 -7.14
CA TYR A 37 -3.72 -0.25 -8.43
C TYR A 37 -3.71 0.76 -9.58
N ILE A 38 -4.68 1.68 -9.61
CA ILE A 38 -4.73 2.78 -10.57
C ILE A 38 -3.47 3.63 -10.43
N GLY A 39 -3.10 4.04 -9.21
CA GLY A 39 -1.88 4.81 -8.99
C GLY A 39 -0.65 4.08 -9.50
N LYS A 40 -0.45 2.80 -9.17
CA LYS A 40 0.69 2.03 -9.67
C LYS A 40 0.68 1.78 -11.19
N LYS A 41 -0.49 1.63 -11.81
CA LYS A 41 -0.61 1.25 -13.23
C LYS A 41 -0.68 2.45 -14.16
N LEU A 42 -1.34 3.53 -13.74
CA LEU A 42 -1.47 4.77 -14.50
C LEU A 42 -0.24 5.67 -14.30
N LEU A 43 0.24 5.91 -13.07
CA LEU A 43 1.41 6.79 -12.89
C LEU A 43 2.68 6.19 -13.50
N ARG A 44 2.88 4.87 -13.45
CA ARG A 44 4.03 4.22 -14.12
C ARG A 44 3.98 4.26 -15.64
N ARG A 45 2.83 4.63 -16.22
CA ARG A 45 2.67 4.71 -17.67
C ARG A 45 2.81 6.15 -18.18
N ILE A 46 2.69 7.12 -17.26
CA ILE A 46 2.78 8.56 -17.51
C ILE A 46 4.15 9.11 -17.08
N TRP A 47 4.82 8.46 -16.12
CA TRP A 47 6.17 8.75 -15.65
C TRP A 47 7.13 7.63 -16.09
#